data_AF-A0A2H6FJE2-F1
#
_entry.id   AF-A0A2H6FJE2-F1
#
_cell.length_a   1.000
_cell.length_b   1.000
_cell.length_c   1.000
_cell.angle_alpha   90.00
_cell.angle_beta   90.00
_cell.angle_gamma   90.00
#
_symmetry.space_group_name_H-M   'P 1'
#
loop_
_entity.id
_entity.type
_entity.pdbx_description
1 polymer ?
#
loop_
_entity_poly.entity_id
_entity_poly.type
_entity_poly.pdbx_seq_one_letter_code
_entity_poly.pdbx_strand_id
1 'polypeptide(L)'
;MALVSVFLLYGVSFGFIEPAERAWVFRLVPKELRGRAFGFYHGAVGVASLPASVIFGLIWQRWGYGCAFMTGAFLSVAAVAVLSGVKEK
;
A
#
# COMPACT_ATOMS: atom_id res chain seq x y z
N MET A 1 -24.94 1.30 7.88
CA MET A 1 -24.70 -0.05 7.31
C MET A 1 -23.65 -0.04 6.19
N ALA A 2 -23.78 0.79 5.15
CA ALA A 2 -22.80 0.85 4.04
C ALA A 2 -21.34 1.11 4.48
N LEU A 3 -21.12 1.98 5.46
CA LEU A 3 -19.77 2.28 6.00
C LEU A 3 -19.08 1.03 6.58
N VAL A 4 -19.82 0.19 7.31
CA VAL A 4 -19.28 -1.04 7.91
C VAL A 4 -18.83 -2.02 6.83
N SER A 5 -19.61 -2.15 5.75
CA SER A 5 -19.26 -3.01 4.61
C SER A 5 -17.97 -2.56 3.91
N VAL A 6 -17.78 -1.24 3.73
CA VAL A 6 -16.55 -0.69 3.13
C VAL A 6 -15.35 -0.93 4.04
N PHE A 7 -15.48 -0.73 5.35
CA PHE A 7 -14.41 -1.00 6.30
C PHE A 7 -14.06 -2.49 6.40
N LEU A 8 -15.05 -3.38 6.31
CA LEU A 8 -14.81 -4.83 6.26
C LEU A 8 -14.05 -5.23 5.00
N LEU A 9 -14.46 -4.74 3.83
CA LEU A 9 -13.76 -4.98 2.56
C LEU A 9 -12.32 -4.44 2.58
N TYR A 10 -12.14 -3.24 3.14
CA TYR A 10 -10.82 -2.66 3.34
C TYR A 10 -9.97 -3.50 4.30
N GLY A 11 -10.53 -3.93 5.43
CA GLY A 11 -9.85 -4.77 6.41
C GLY A 11 -9.42 -6.12 5.86
N VAL A 12 -10.26 -6.75 5.03
CA VAL A 12 -9.91 -8.00 4.32
C VAL A 12 -8.76 -7.74 3.36
N SER A 13 -8.84 -6.70 2.53
CA SER A 13 -7.79 -6.35 1.56
C SER A 13 -6.46 -6.08 2.27
N PHE A 14 -6.50 -5.26 3.31
CA PHE A 14 -5.33 -4.90 4.12
C PHE A 14 -4.73 -6.13 4.83
N GLY A 15 -5.60 -7.02 5.33
CA GLY A 15 -5.21 -8.27 5.97
C GLY A 15 -4.57 -9.29 5.01
N PHE A 16 -4.80 -9.18 3.70
CA PHE A 16 -4.07 -9.99 2.72
C PHE A 16 -2.74 -9.35 2.32
N ILE A 17 -2.71 -8.03 2.13
CA ILE A 17 -1.55 -7.31 1.60
C ILE A 17 -0.42 -7.25 2.64
N GLU A 18 -0.72 -6.77 3.85
CA GLU A 18 0.31 -6.47 4.86
C GLU A 18 1.13 -7.71 5.30
N PRO A 19 0.53 -8.91 5.57
CA PRO A 19 1.33 -10.08 5.92
C PRO A 19 2.07 -10.68 4.72
N ALA A 20 1.52 -10.58 3.50
CA ALA A 20 2.19 -11.07 2.29
C ALA A 20 3.47 -10.27 2.00
N GLU A 21 3.40 -8.94 2.06
CA GLU A 21 4.55 -8.05 1.87
C GLU A 21 5.64 -8.30 2.90
N ARG A 22 5.27 -8.39 4.19
CA ARG A 22 6.24 -8.69 5.27
C ARG A 22 6.88 -10.07 5.12
N ALA A 23 6.14 -11.08 4.68
CA ALA A 23 6.67 -12.42 4.44
C ALA A 23 7.67 -12.44 3.26
N TRP A 24 7.40 -11.67 2.20
CA TRP A 24 8.31 -11.49 1.07
C TRP A 24 9.61 -10.81 1.49
N VAL A 25 9.55 -9.69 2.22
CA VAL A 25 10.75 -9.00 2.74
C VAL A 25 11.56 -9.93 3.64
N PHE A 26 10.90 -10.72 4.48
CA PHE A 26 11.56 -11.68 5.37
C PHE A 26 12.31 -12.80 4.62
N ARG A 27 11.80 -13.22 3.45
CA ARG A 27 12.43 -14.24 2.60
C ARG A 27 13.65 -13.71 1.84
N LEU A 28 13.64 -12.44 1.42
CA LEU A 28 14.75 -11.84 0.68
C LEU A 28 15.98 -11.48 1.54
N VAL A 29 15.84 -11.40 2.86
CA VAL A 29 16.86 -10.78 3.73
C VAL A 29 17.54 -11.82 4.65
N PRO A 30 18.89 -11.81 4.75
CA PRO A 30 19.65 -12.66 5.69
C PRO A 30 19.23 -12.46 7.15
N LYS A 31 19.39 -13.50 7.98
CA LYS A 31 18.88 -13.54 9.36
C LYS A 31 19.42 -12.39 10.21
N GLU A 32 20.65 -11.95 9.95
CA GLU A 32 21.37 -10.90 10.67
C GLU A 32 20.88 -9.48 10.32
N LEU A 33 20.24 -9.31 9.15
CA LEU A 33 19.82 -8.01 8.62
C LEU A 33 18.31 -7.75 8.68
N ARG A 34 17.51 -8.72 9.17
CA ARG A 34 16.04 -8.60 9.23
C ARG A 34 15.57 -7.36 9.97
N GLY A 35 16.21 -7.01 11.10
CA GLY A 35 15.87 -5.80 11.86
C GLY A 35 16.07 -4.51 11.05
N ARG A 36 17.15 -4.42 10.26
CA ARG A 36 17.41 -3.28 9.37
C ARG A 36 16.46 -3.25 8.18
N ALA A 37 16.12 -4.41 7.63
CA ALA A 37 15.17 -4.49 6.51
C ALA A 37 13.76 -4.06 6.90
N PHE A 38 13.24 -4.48 8.06
CA PHE A 38 11.96 -3.98 8.55
C PHE A 38 12.01 -2.48 8.88
N GLY A 39 13.13 -1.99 9.43
CA GLY A 39 13.35 -0.56 9.64
C GLY A 39 13.30 0.25 8.33
N PHE A 40 13.96 -0.24 7.28
CA PHE A 40 13.93 0.39 5.96
C PHE A 40 12.57 0.28 5.29
N TYR A 41 11.88 -0.87 5.44
CA TYR A 41 10.52 -1.08 4.94
C TYR A 41 9.54 -0.06 5.54
N HIS A 42 9.47 0.02 6.87
CA HIS A 42 8.59 0.97 7.55
C HIS A 42 9.02 2.42 7.34
N GLY A 43 10.33 2.68 7.24
CA GLY A 43 10.86 4.00 6.88
C GLY A 43 10.43 4.44 5.49
N ALA A 44 10.57 3.57 4.49
CA ALA A 44 10.14 3.84 3.11
C ALA A 44 8.62 4.04 3.03
N VAL A 45 7.83 3.20 3.71
CA VAL A 45 6.36 3.35 3.79
C VAL A 45 5.99 4.69 4.44
N GLY A 46 6.64 5.08 5.53
CA GLY A 46 6.41 6.37 6.20
C GLY A 46 6.81 7.57 5.36
N VAL A 47 7.97 7.51 4.69
CA VAL A 47 8.42 8.58 3.79
C VAL A 47 7.52 8.69 2.56
N ALA A 48 6.97 7.58 2.06
CA ALA A 48 6.02 7.58 0.95
C ALA A 48 4.61 8.06 1.37
N SER A 49 4.18 7.77 2.60
CA SER A 49 2.84 8.14 3.07
C SER A 49 2.67 9.65 3.28
N LEU A 50 3.75 10.37 3.60
CA LEU A 50 3.76 11.83 3.73
C LEU A 50 3.35 12.55 2.43
N PRO A 51 4.09 12.42 1.30
CA PRO A 51 3.69 13.03 0.04
C PRO A 51 2.40 12.43 -0.50
N ALA A 52 2.13 11.13 -0.28
CA ALA A 52 0.87 10.52 -0.70
C ALA A 52 -0.35 11.19 -0.04
N SER A 53 -0.27 11.49 1.25
CA SER A 53 -1.35 12.17 1.99
C SER A 53 -1.56 13.59 1.49
N VAL A 54 -0.46 14.32 1.20
CA VAL A 54 -0.52 15.68 0.65
C VAL A 54 -1.13 15.68 -0.75
N ILE A 55 -0.68 14.78 -1.63
CA ILE A 55 -1.20 14.64 -3.00
C ILE A 55 -2.69 14.28 -2.96
N PHE A 56 -3.08 13.32 -2.13
CA PHE A 56 -4.48 12.92 -1.97
C PHE A 56 -5.35 14.08 -1.48
N GLY A 57 -4.88 14.85 -0.49
CA GLY A 57 -5.56 16.04 0.00
C GLY A 57 -5.70 17.14 -1.05
N LEU A 58 -4.64 17.38 -1.84
CA LEU A 58 -4.67 18.35 -2.93
C LEU A 58 -5.64 17.96 -4.04
N ILE A 59 -5.66 16.68 -4.42
CA ILE A 59 -6.59 16.15 -5.42
C ILE A 59 -8.03 16.29 -4.91
N TRP A 60 -8.28 15.95 -3.64
CA TRP A 60 -9.58 16.11 -3.02
C TRP A 60 -10.03 17.58 -3.03
N GLN A 61 -9.18 18.51 -2.58
CA GLN A 61 -9.55 19.93 -2.50
C GLN A 61 -9.83 20.55 -3.87
N ARG A 62 -9.11 20.13 -4.92
CA ARG A 62 -9.20 20.76 -6.25
C ARG A 62 -10.24 20.13 -7.17
N TRP A 63 -10.47 18.81 -7.05
CA TRP A 63 -11.36 18.05 -7.95
C TRP A 63 -12.45 17.25 -7.22
N GLY A 64 -12.53 17.37 -5.90
CA GLY A 64 -13.51 16.68 -5.07
C GLY A 64 -13.13 15.25 -4.69
N TYR A 65 -13.94 14.65 -3.81
CA TYR A 65 -13.71 13.31 -3.26
C TYR A 65 -13.69 12.22 -4.35
N GLY A 66 -14.53 12.35 -5.39
CA GLY A 66 -14.63 11.35 -6.46
C GLY A 66 -13.30 11.13 -7.20
N CYS A 67 -12.63 12.22 -7.60
CA CYS A 67 -11.33 12.13 -8.27
C CYS A 67 -10.24 11.56 -7.34
N ALA A 68 -10.25 11.93 -6.06
CA ALA A 68 -9.29 11.41 -5.09
C ALA A 68 -9.38 9.87 -4.97
N PHE A 69 -10.59 9.33 -4.82
CA PHE A 69 -10.79 7.88 -4.78
C PHE A 69 -10.47 7.18 -6.11
N MET A 70 -10.79 7.80 -7.26
CA MET A 70 -10.43 7.25 -8.57
C MET A 70 -8.92 7.18 -8.79
N THR A 71 -8.16 8.18 -8.34
CA THR A 71 -6.69 8.14 -8.41
C THR A 71 -6.10 7.02 -7.56
N GLY A 72 -6.65 6.79 -6.36
CA GLY A 72 -6.28 5.64 -5.53
C GLY A 72 -6.60 4.31 -6.22
N ALA A 73 -7.79 4.17 -6.81
CA ALA A 73 -8.17 2.97 -7.56
C ALA A 73 -7.24 2.70 -8.76
N PHE A 74 -6.89 3.73 -9.52
CA PHE A 74 -5.94 3.62 -10.63
C PHE A 74 -4.55 3.17 -10.14
N LEU A 75 -4.05 3.76 -9.04
CA LEU A 75 -2.80 3.34 -8.43
C LEU A 75 -2.83 1.88 -7.98
N SER A 76 -3.93 1.42 -7.38
CA SER A 76 -4.08 0.02 -6.97
C SER A 76 -4.03 -0.94 -8.16
N VAL A 77 -4.71 -0.61 -9.27
CA VAL A 77 -4.66 -1.42 -10.49
C VAL A 77 -3.26 -1.41 -11.10
N ALA A 78 -2.59 -0.25 -11.13
CA ALA A 78 -1.21 -0.15 -11.61
C ALA A 78 -0.26 -0.99 -10.76
N ALA A 79 -0.42 -1.00 -9.44
CA ALA A 79 0.38 -1.83 -8.54
C ALA A 79 0.18 -3.33 -8.81
N VAL A 80 -1.06 -3.78 -9.05
CA VAL A 80 -1.35 -5.16 -9.45
C VAL A 80 -0.66 -5.50 -10.77
N ALA A 81 -0.70 -4.61 -11.76
CA ALA A 81 -0.04 -4.83 -13.05
C ALA A 81 1.49 -5.00 -12.86
N VAL A 82 2.12 -4.13 -12.07
CA VAL A 82 3.56 -4.23 -11.77
C VAL A 82 3.88 -5.51 -11.03
N LEU A 83 3.14 -5.86 -9.98
CA LEU A 83 3.37 -7.05 -9.16
C LEU A 83 3.14 -8.35 -9.94
N SER A 84 2.16 -8.38 -10.84
CA SER A 84 1.89 -9.55 -11.70
C SER A 84 3.05 -9.90 -12.64
N GLY A 85 3.89 -8.91 -12.97
CA GLY A 85 5.11 -9.09 -13.77
C GLY A 85 6.31 -9.59 -12.96
N VAL A 86 6.26 -9.54 -11.63
CA VAL A 86 7.35 -10.02 -10.77
C VAL A 86 7.28 -11.54 -10.71
N LYS A 87 8.09 -12.20 -11.53
CA LYS A 87 8.28 -13.66 -11.47
C LYS A 87 8.97 -14.02 -10.16
N GLU A 88 8.25 -14.66 -9.24
CA GLU A 88 8.87 -15.36 -8.11
C GLU A 88 9.84 -16.41 -8.67
N LYS A 89 11.08 -16.41 -8.15
CA LYS A 89 12.14 -17.36 -8.49
C LYS A 89 12.23 -18.44 -7.42
#